data_AF-A0A960D591-F1
#
_entry.id   AF-A0A960D591-F1
#
_cell.length_a   1.000
_cell.length_b   1.000
_cell.length_c   1.000
_cell.angle_alpha   90.00
_cell.angle_beta   90.00
_cell.angle_gamma   90.00
#
_symmetry.space_group_name_H-M   'P 1'
#
loop_
_entity.id
_entity.type
_entity.pdbx_description
1 polymer ?
#
loop_
_entity_poly.entity_id
_entity_poly.type
_entity_poly.pdbx_seq_one_letter_code
_entity_poly.pdbx_strand_id
1 'polypeptide(L)'
;SWITQRYVTVAAAVVTLCAVAGLVTAARMWRPVPAQWLGMCALVGLLLLLGMAPTITLWAARIRPPHFGSITGRDLFRRGDGSPVDTVSPVDEDGDEEPSRDTTPGGAAITAAARRANGVLTGICVAAALTLPAAVWVTLMPGRPHGNAAAALAGLFAFIFISRGRAFADRRQAAALVAGAAAAVCVGVVRYVVSAEPYSGTALLWGAVVLAAFAGLGLTAALLVPVTRFTPLIRMVAEWLELVAIVAALPLAAWIGGLFTWVRVR
;
A
#
# COMPACT_ATOMS: atom_id res chain seq x y z
N SER A 1 12.56 17.80 -15.62
CA SER A 1 11.47 18.80 -15.71
C SER A 1 10.19 18.19 -15.14
N TRP A 2 9.16 18.99 -14.84
CA TRP A 2 7.85 18.51 -14.33
C TRP A 2 7.17 17.48 -15.25
N ILE A 3 7.44 17.61 -16.56
CA ILE A 3 6.96 16.73 -17.62
C ILE A 3 7.53 15.31 -17.48
N THR A 4 8.84 15.17 -17.23
CA THR A 4 9.49 13.85 -17.05
C THR A 4 8.91 13.09 -15.85
N GLN A 5 8.53 13.81 -14.78
CA GLN A 5 7.95 13.21 -13.58
C GLN A 5 6.55 12.65 -13.81
N ARG A 6 5.71 13.36 -14.58
CA ARG A 6 4.38 12.86 -14.96
C ARG A 6 4.45 11.57 -15.77
N TYR A 7 5.43 11.45 -16.67
CA TYR A 7 5.60 10.20 -17.43
C TYR A 7 6.00 9.02 -16.53
N VAL A 8 6.87 9.23 -15.54
CA VAL A 8 7.24 8.16 -14.59
C VAL A 8 6.03 7.72 -13.77
N THR A 9 5.19 8.65 -13.29
CA THR A 9 3.98 8.29 -12.53
C THR A 9 2.99 7.48 -13.38
N VAL A 10 2.74 7.90 -14.62
CA VAL A 10 1.79 7.21 -15.51
C VAL A 10 2.34 5.86 -15.94
N ALA A 11 3.61 5.79 -16.35
CA ALA A 11 4.24 4.53 -16.72
C ALA A 11 4.23 3.53 -15.56
N ALA A 12 4.58 3.96 -14.34
CA ALA A 12 4.51 3.11 -13.16
C ALA A 12 3.07 2.65 -12.90
N ALA A 13 2.07 3.53 -12.98
CA ALA A 13 0.67 3.14 -12.80
C ALA A 13 0.22 2.08 -13.83
N VAL A 14 0.53 2.30 -15.11
CA VAL A 14 0.20 1.35 -16.20
C VAL A 14 0.89 0.01 -15.99
N VAL A 15 2.19 0.00 -15.71
CA VAL A 15 2.94 -1.24 -15.46
C VAL A 15 2.36 -1.99 -14.26
N THR A 16 2.01 -1.28 -13.19
CA THR A 16 1.44 -1.90 -11.99
C THR A 16 0.06 -2.48 -12.27
N LEU A 17 -0.81 -1.77 -13.02
CA LEU A 17 -2.11 -2.27 -13.46
C LEU A 17 -1.97 -3.51 -14.33
N CYS A 18 -1.07 -3.48 -15.33
CA CYS A 18 -0.81 -4.61 -16.20
C CYS A 18 -0.26 -5.82 -15.43
N ALA A 19 0.63 -5.60 -14.45
CA ALA A 19 1.16 -6.66 -13.60
C ALA A 19 0.05 -7.31 -12.75
N VAL A 20 -0.79 -6.51 -12.10
CA VAL A 20 -1.90 -7.02 -11.29
C VAL A 20 -2.94 -7.75 -12.16
N ALA A 21 -3.35 -7.15 -13.28
CA ALA A 21 -4.28 -7.78 -14.22
C ALA A 21 -3.70 -9.08 -14.80
N GLY A 22 -2.42 -9.07 -15.19
CA GLY A 22 -1.70 -10.23 -15.71
C GLY A 22 -1.61 -11.38 -14.71
N LEU A 23 -1.36 -11.09 -13.43
CA LEU A 23 -1.37 -12.12 -12.38
C LEU A 23 -2.76 -12.74 -12.20
N VAL A 24 -3.81 -11.92 -12.20
CA VAL A 24 -5.20 -12.39 -12.05
C VAL A 24 -5.62 -13.25 -13.26
N THR A 25 -5.30 -12.81 -14.48
CA THR A 25 -5.64 -13.57 -15.70
C THR A 25 -4.81 -14.84 -15.82
N ALA A 26 -3.51 -14.81 -15.50
CA ALA A 26 -2.67 -16.01 -15.49
C ALA A 26 -3.19 -17.07 -14.51
N ALA A 27 -3.58 -16.67 -13.29
CA ALA A 27 -4.19 -17.57 -12.32
C ALA A 27 -5.49 -18.22 -12.86
N ARG A 28 -6.31 -17.45 -13.59
CA ARG A 28 -7.52 -17.93 -14.26
C ARG A 28 -7.27 -18.88 -15.41
N MET A 29 -6.17 -18.71 -16.15
CA MET A 29 -5.84 -19.58 -17.29
C MET A 29 -5.42 -20.98 -16.83
N TRP A 30 -4.72 -21.09 -15.70
CA TRP A 30 -4.25 -22.38 -15.19
C TRP A 30 -5.30 -23.17 -14.44
N ARG A 31 -6.22 -22.50 -13.75
CA ARG A 31 -7.30 -23.16 -13.02
C ARG A 31 -8.60 -22.38 -13.16
N PRO A 32 -9.75 -23.06 -13.28
CA PRO A 32 -11.06 -22.42 -13.19
C PRO A 32 -11.35 -22.00 -11.74
N VAL A 33 -10.67 -20.96 -11.26
CA VAL A 33 -10.84 -20.42 -9.92
C VAL A 33 -12.17 -19.66 -9.83
N PRO A 34 -13.00 -19.87 -8.78
CA PRO A 34 -14.21 -19.09 -8.57
C PRO A 34 -13.93 -17.59 -8.56
N ALA A 35 -14.82 -16.80 -9.18
CA ALA A 35 -14.62 -15.34 -9.29
C ALA A 35 -14.40 -14.68 -7.91
N GLN A 36 -15.15 -15.08 -6.89
CA GLN A 36 -15.05 -14.53 -5.53
C GLN A 36 -13.64 -14.69 -4.95
N TRP A 37 -13.01 -15.84 -5.17
CA TRP A 37 -11.67 -16.12 -4.66
C TRP A 37 -10.63 -15.23 -5.33
N LEU A 38 -10.78 -14.94 -6.62
CA LEU A 38 -9.90 -14.02 -7.32
C LEU A 38 -10.06 -12.59 -6.83
N GLY A 39 -11.29 -12.16 -6.53
CA GLY A 39 -11.54 -10.88 -5.88
C GLY A 39 -10.80 -10.79 -4.55
N MET A 40 -10.96 -11.80 -3.68
CA MET A 40 -10.28 -11.85 -2.38
C MET A 40 -8.76 -11.90 -2.52
N CYS A 41 -8.22 -12.72 -3.42
CA CYS A 41 -6.80 -12.77 -3.71
C CYS A 41 -6.28 -11.44 -4.27
N ALA A 42 -7.07 -10.74 -5.10
CA ALA A 42 -6.71 -9.41 -5.59
C ALA A 42 -6.68 -8.38 -4.44
N LEU A 43 -7.65 -8.40 -3.52
CA LEU A 43 -7.63 -7.56 -2.32
C LEU A 43 -6.37 -7.81 -1.49
N VAL A 44 -6.08 -9.07 -1.15
CA VAL A 44 -4.85 -9.43 -0.41
C VAL A 44 -3.60 -9.03 -1.18
N GLY A 45 -3.58 -9.24 -2.50
CA GLY A 45 -2.49 -8.82 -3.38
C GLY A 45 -2.26 -7.31 -3.37
N LEU A 46 -3.33 -6.50 -3.30
CA LEU A 46 -3.23 -5.05 -3.16
C LEU A 46 -2.63 -4.63 -1.82
N LEU A 47 -2.99 -5.31 -0.73
CA LEU A 47 -2.38 -5.08 0.58
C LEU A 47 -0.88 -5.40 0.57
N LEU A 48 -0.49 -6.55 -0.01
CA LEU A 48 0.91 -6.93 -0.17
C LEU A 48 1.67 -5.95 -1.07
N LEU A 49 1.06 -5.53 -2.18
CA LEU A 49 1.62 -4.54 -3.10
C LEU A 49 1.90 -3.22 -2.39
N LEU A 50 0.96 -2.70 -1.60
CA LEU A 50 1.17 -1.47 -0.83
C LEU A 50 2.21 -1.67 0.28
N GLY A 51 2.27 -2.84 0.91
CA GLY A 51 3.32 -3.19 1.87
C GLY A 51 4.72 -3.17 1.25
N MET A 52 4.85 -3.70 0.04
CA MET A 52 6.11 -3.77 -0.71
C MET A 52 6.38 -2.52 -1.57
N ALA A 53 5.46 -1.55 -1.62
CA ALA A 53 5.63 -0.37 -2.48
C ALA A 53 6.92 0.42 -2.18
N PRO A 54 7.30 0.68 -0.91
CA PRO A 54 8.56 1.36 -0.61
C PRO A 54 9.79 0.60 -1.12
N THR A 55 9.85 -0.72 -0.93
CA THR A 55 10.98 -1.56 -1.39
C THR A 55 11.05 -1.59 -2.91
N ILE A 56 9.92 -1.76 -3.59
CA ILE A 56 9.83 -1.68 -5.06
C ILE A 56 10.33 -0.33 -5.57
N THR A 57 10.00 0.77 -4.89
CA THR A 57 10.40 2.11 -5.34
C THR A 57 11.88 2.38 -5.16
N LEU A 58 12.48 1.86 -4.08
CA LEU A 58 13.93 1.92 -3.87
C LEU A 58 14.67 1.15 -4.97
N TRP A 59 14.20 -0.05 -5.32
CA TRP A 59 14.76 -0.84 -6.42
C TRP A 59 14.61 -0.13 -7.77
N ALA A 60 13.42 0.41 -8.06
CA ALA A 60 13.13 1.12 -9.31
C ALA A 60 13.96 2.41 -9.46
N ALA A 61 14.22 3.11 -8.35
CA ALA A 61 15.04 4.32 -8.33
C ALA A 61 16.55 4.02 -8.24
N ARG A 62 16.95 2.75 -8.07
CA ARG A 62 18.33 2.31 -7.83
C ARG A 62 19.00 3.08 -6.69
N ILE A 63 18.23 3.41 -5.65
CA ILE A 63 18.77 4.06 -4.46
C ILE A 63 19.56 3.01 -3.70
N ARG A 64 20.88 3.23 -3.57
CA ARG A 64 21.74 2.36 -2.76
C ARG A 64 21.52 2.69 -1.28
N PRO A 65 21.48 1.66 -0.40
CA PRO A 65 21.57 1.89 1.04
C PRO A 65 22.84 2.68 1.35
N PRO A 66 22.81 3.59 2.34
CA PRO A 66 24.02 4.24 2.82
C PRO A 66 25.01 3.16 3.28
N HIS A 67 26.27 3.30 2.87
CA HIS A 67 27.34 2.46 3.37
C HIS A 67 27.72 2.95 4.77
N PHE A 68 27.28 2.22 5.78
CA PHE A 68 27.83 2.39 7.11
C PHE A 68 29.13 1.58 7.16
N GLY A 69 30.26 2.26 7.36
CA GLY A 69 31.57 1.62 7.55
C GLY A 69 31.56 0.69 8.77
N SER A 70 32.70 0.07 9.07
CA SER A 70 32.78 -0.85 10.21
C SER A 70 32.34 -0.19 11.53
N ILE A 71 31.43 -0.86 12.25
CA ILE A 71 30.91 -0.45 13.57
C ILE A 71 32.05 -0.30 14.61
N THR A 72 33.18 -0.98 14.38
CA THR A 72 34.39 -0.92 15.22
C THR A 72 35.25 0.32 14.98
N GLY A 73 34.87 1.24 14.07
CA GLY A 73 35.64 2.45 13.75
C GLY A 73 36.97 2.17 13.04
N ARG A 74 37.18 0.94 12.57
CA ARG A 74 38.42 0.51 11.90
C ARG A 74 38.64 1.24 10.57
N ASP A 75 37.56 1.73 9.98
CA ASP A 75 37.59 2.52 8.74
C ASP A 75 37.57 4.04 9.00
N LEU A 76 37.47 4.48 10.27
CA LEU A 76 37.49 5.89 10.66
C LEU A 76 38.85 6.31 11.23
N PHE A 77 39.55 5.39 11.90
CA PHE A 77 40.83 5.66 12.54
C PHE A 77 41.86 4.57 12.21
N ARG A 78 43.07 5.00 11.84
CA ARG A 78 44.22 4.12 11.60
C ARG A 78 45.31 4.42 12.61
N ARG A 79 46.08 3.38 12.91
CA ARG A 79 47.32 3.48 13.68
C ARG A 79 48.49 3.63 12.71
N GLY A 80 49.28 4.68 12.86
CA GLY A 80 50.55 4.83 12.13
C GLY A 80 51.60 3.85 12.67
N ASP A 81 52.45 3.31 11.80
CA ASP A 81 53.52 2.40 12.20
C ASP A 81 54.48 3.13 13.17
N GLY A 82 54.67 2.56 14.36
CA GLY A 82 55.50 3.14 15.44
C GLY A 82 54.78 4.12 16.38
N SER A 83 53.46 4.35 16.27
CA SER A 83 52.73 5.24 17.17
C SER A 83 52.41 4.61 18.55
N PRO A 84 52.35 5.42 19.64
CA PRO A 84 51.93 4.98 20.97
C PRO A 84 50.56 4.29 20.97
N VAL A 85 50.31 3.40 21.95
CA VAL A 85 49.09 2.57 22.02
C VAL A 85 47.79 3.37 22.04
N ASP A 86 47.82 4.58 22.58
CA ASP A 86 46.64 5.44 22.70
C ASP A 86 46.54 6.50 21.60
N THR A 87 47.40 6.47 20.58
CA THR A 87 47.38 7.45 19.49
C THR A 87 46.75 6.85 18.24
N VAL A 88 45.60 7.41 17.86
CA VAL A 88 44.86 7.09 16.63
C VAL A 88 44.78 8.37 15.81
N SER A 89 45.13 8.30 14.52
CA SER A 89 44.91 9.41 13.59
C SER A 89 43.67 9.10 12.75
N PRO A 90 42.94 10.14 12.28
CA PRO A 90 42.02 9.94 11.18
C PRO A 90 42.78 9.30 10.00
N VAL A 91 42.09 8.42 9.25
CA VAL A 91 42.64 7.90 8.00
C VAL A 91 42.63 9.05 6.99
N ASP A 92 43.80 9.44 6.48
CA ASP A 92 43.88 10.46 5.42
C ASP A 92 43.22 9.92 4.15
N GLU A 93 42.25 10.67 3.60
CA GLU A 93 41.54 10.30 2.36
C GLU A 93 42.44 10.40 1.11
N ASP A 94 43.61 11.04 1.23
CA ASP A 94 44.47 11.43 0.11
C ASP A 94 45.66 10.47 -0.14
N GLY A 95 45.80 9.41 0.66
CA GLY A 95 46.92 8.46 0.58
C GLY A 95 46.51 7.07 0.13
N ASP A 96 47.00 6.68 -1.06
CA ASP A 96 46.78 5.41 -1.77
C ASP A 96 45.50 5.33 -2.61
N GLU A 97 45.63 4.77 -3.81
CA GLU A 97 44.60 4.54 -4.84
C GLU A 97 43.48 3.56 -4.41
N GLU A 98 43.02 3.60 -3.16
CA GLU A 98 41.74 3.03 -2.78
C GLU A 98 40.65 4.06 -3.09
N PRO A 99 39.74 3.81 -4.06
CA PRO A 99 38.72 4.76 -4.41
C PRO A 99 37.92 5.11 -3.16
N SER A 100 37.82 6.41 -2.86
CA SER A 100 36.99 6.98 -1.78
C SER A 100 35.75 6.10 -1.54
N ARG A 101 35.73 5.40 -0.39
CA ARG A 101 34.63 4.46 -0.05
C ARG A 101 33.34 5.20 0.28
N ASP A 102 33.40 6.53 0.46
CA ASP A 102 32.23 7.37 0.52
C ASP A 102 31.64 7.58 -0.88
N THR A 103 30.98 6.53 -1.36
CA THR A 103 30.24 6.50 -2.63
C THR A 103 28.91 7.26 -2.55
N THR A 104 28.74 8.15 -1.57
CA THR A 104 27.52 8.95 -1.41
C THR A 104 27.32 9.82 -2.66
N PRO A 105 26.25 9.60 -3.44
CA PRO A 105 26.01 10.36 -4.65
C PRO A 105 25.87 11.85 -4.33
N GLY A 106 26.36 12.72 -5.22
CA GLY A 106 26.16 14.16 -5.05
C GLY A 106 24.67 14.54 -4.90
N GLY A 107 24.38 15.59 -4.14
CA GLY A 107 23.00 15.96 -3.76
C GLY A 107 22.01 16.12 -4.93
N ALA A 108 22.50 16.52 -6.11
CA ALA A 108 21.69 16.59 -7.33
C ALA A 108 21.23 15.20 -7.83
N ALA A 109 22.10 14.18 -7.73
CA ALA A 109 21.79 12.80 -8.08
C ALA A 109 20.79 12.19 -7.06
N ILE A 110 20.99 12.46 -5.76
CA ILE A 110 20.06 12.05 -4.70
C ILE A 110 18.68 12.66 -4.94
N THR A 111 18.62 13.96 -5.24
CA THR A 111 17.36 14.66 -5.51
C THR A 111 16.65 14.12 -6.76
N ALA A 112 17.41 13.75 -7.80
CA ALA A 112 16.85 13.12 -9.00
C ALA A 112 16.30 11.72 -8.70
N ALA A 113 17.02 10.91 -7.93
CA ALA A 113 16.61 9.57 -7.52
C ALA A 113 15.37 9.60 -6.61
N ALA A 114 15.34 10.49 -5.62
CA ALA A 114 14.21 10.69 -4.72
C ALA A 114 12.93 11.12 -5.48
N ARG A 115 13.06 12.06 -6.42
CA ARG A 115 11.92 12.44 -7.29
C ARG A 115 11.42 11.25 -8.11
N ARG A 116 12.31 10.45 -8.70
CA ARG A 116 11.93 9.24 -9.44
C ARG A 116 11.22 8.22 -8.53
N ALA A 117 11.74 7.96 -7.33
CA ALA A 117 11.12 7.07 -6.36
C ALA A 117 9.69 7.51 -5.99
N ASN A 118 9.51 8.81 -5.69
CA ASN A 118 8.18 9.38 -5.42
C ASN A 118 7.23 9.26 -6.61
N GLY A 119 7.73 9.44 -7.83
CA GLY A 119 6.94 9.23 -9.04
C GLY A 119 6.45 7.79 -9.19
N VAL A 120 7.34 6.81 -8.99
CA VAL A 120 6.98 5.38 -9.03
C VAL A 120 6.00 5.03 -7.90
N LEU A 121 6.23 5.52 -6.68
CA LEU A 121 5.38 5.23 -5.52
C LEU A 121 3.96 5.75 -5.75
N THR A 122 3.85 6.96 -6.30
CA THR A 122 2.56 7.56 -6.66
C THR A 122 1.86 6.74 -7.73
N GLY A 123 2.59 6.27 -8.76
CA GLY A 123 2.03 5.37 -9.77
C GLY A 123 1.47 4.08 -9.18
N ILE A 124 2.20 3.43 -8.26
CA ILE A 124 1.74 2.22 -7.56
C ILE A 124 0.48 2.51 -6.73
N CYS A 125 0.45 3.62 -5.98
CA CYS A 125 -0.71 4.00 -5.18
C CYS A 125 -1.95 4.25 -6.06
N VAL A 126 -1.80 4.95 -7.19
CA VAL A 126 -2.88 5.20 -8.15
C VAL A 126 -3.38 3.89 -8.76
N ALA A 127 -2.48 2.99 -9.17
CA ALA A 127 -2.85 1.68 -9.70
C ALA A 127 -3.62 0.83 -8.67
N ALA A 128 -3.15 0.82 -7.42
CA ALA A 128 -3.82 0.12 -6.34
C ALA A 128 -5.21 0.70 -6.07
N ALA A 129 -5.33 2.03 -6.04
CA ALA A 129 -6.60 2.74 -5.86
C ALA A 129 -7.61 2.46 -6.98
N LEU A 130 -7.15 2.36 -8.24
CA LEU A 130 -8.00 2.03 -9.38
C LEU A 130 -8.42 0.56 -9.41
N THR A 131 -7.57 -0.34 -8.89
CA THR A 131 -7.85 -1.78 -8.86
C THR A 131 -8.80 -2.14 -7.72
N LEU A 132 -8.77 -1.42 -6.60
CA LEU A 132 -9.56 -1.73 -5.41
C LEU A 132 -11.08 -1.84 -5.70
N PRO A 133 -11.75 -0.90 -6.39
CA PRO A 133 -13.18 -1.03 -6.68
C PRO A 133 -13.51 -2.27 -7.52
N ALA A 134 -12.67 -2.60 -8.51
CA ALA A 134 -12.85 -3.80 -9.33
C ALA A 134 -12.69 -5.08 -8.49
N ALA A 135 -11.70 -5.12 -7.60
CA ALA A 135 -11.50 -6.24 -6.68
C ALA A 135 -12.68 -6.39 -5.71
N VAL A 136 -13.22 -5.29 -5.18
CA VAL A 136 -14.42 -5.28 -4.34
C VAL A 136 -15.64 -5.81 -5.10
N TRP A 137 -15.89 -5.33 -6.32
CA TRP A 137 -16.99 -5.81 -7.15
C TRP A 137 -16.99 -7.33 -7.33
N VAL A 138 -15.81 -7.89 -7.62
CA VAL A 138 -15.62 -9.32 -7.86
C VAL A 138 -15.72 -10.13 -6.55
N THR A 139 -15.28 -9.55 -5.42
CA THR A 139 -15.34 -10.17 -4.09
C THR A 139 -16.77 -10.25 -3.56
N LEU A 140 -17.60 -9.24 -3.86
CA LEU A 140 -18.97 -9.17 -3.38
C LEU A 140 -19.88 -10.07 -4.23
N MET A 141 -20.39 -11.13 -3.59
CA MET A 141 -21.43 -12.01 -4.13
C MET A 141 -22.69 -11.96 -3.24
N PRO A 142 -23.59 -10.99 -3.49
CA PRO A 142 -24.85 -10.91 -2.77
C PRO A 142 -25.66 -12.20 -2.91
N GLY A 143 -26.34 -12.62 -1.84
CA GLY A 143 -27.19 -13.82 -1.83
C GLY A 143 -26.46 -15.17 -1.75
N ARG A 144 -25.12 -15.20 -1.73
CA ARG A 144 -24.33 -16.43 -1.50
C ARG A 144 -24.01 -16.66 -0.03
N PRO A 145 -23.73 -17.91 0.39
CA PRO A 145 -23.21 -18.18 1.73
C PRO A 145 -21.94 -17.35 1.97
N HIS A 146 -21.83 -16.75 3.15
CA HIS A 146 -20.76 -15.82 3.55
C HIS A 146 -20.77 -14.45 2.82
N GLY A 147 -21.85 -14.06 2.15
CA GLY A 147 -21.97 -12.73 1.52
C GLY A 147 -21.73 -11.56 2.48
N ASN A 148 -22.27 -11.64 3.71
CA ASN A 148 -22.04 -10.62 4.74
C ASN A 148 -20.58 -10.56 5.19
N ALA A 149 -19.89 -11.71 5.25
CA ALA A 149 -18.46 -11.75 5.57
C ALA A 149 -17.63 -11.15 4.42
N ALA A 150 -17.99 -11.39 3.15
CA ALA A 150 -17.36 -10.75 2.01
C ALA A 150 -17.55 -9.22 2.01
N ALA A 151 -18.71 -8.73 2.44
CA ALA A 151 -18.93 -7.30 2.67
C ALA A 151 -18.06 -6.74 3.80
N ALA A 152 -17.95 -7.46 4.92
CA ALA A 152 -17.06 -7.09 6.02
C ALA A 152 -15.60 -7.03 5.56
N LEU A 153 -15.15 -8.01 4.77
CA LEU A 153 -13.81 -8.01 4.16
C LEU A 153 -13.59 -6.77 3.29
N ALA A 154 -14.52 -6.48 2.39
CA ALA A 154 -14.42 -5.31 1.51
C ALA A 154 -14.38 -3.99 2.31
N GLY A 155 -15.21 -3.87 3.36
CA GLY A 155 -15.20 -2.74 4.28
C GLY A 155 -13.87 -2.59 5.02
N LEU A 156 -13.26 -3.71 5.42
CA LEU A 156 -11.96 -3.73 6.07
C LEU A 156 -10.85 -3.24 5.13
N PHE A 157 -10.87 -3.66 3.87
CA PHE A 157 -9.93 -3.17 2.85
C PHE A 157 -10.14 -1.69 2.53
N ALA A 158 -11.39 -1.20 2.46
CA ALA A 158 -11.65 0.22 2.32
C ALA A 158 -11.09 1.02 3.52
N PHE A 159 -11.29 0.51 4.74
CA PHE A 159 -10.73 1.11 5.95
C PHE A 159 -9.19 1.10 5.95
N ILE A 160 -8.55 -0.01 5.55
CA ILE A 160 -7.09 -0.12 5.43
C ILE A 160 -6.57 0.90 4.43
N PHE A 161 -7.19 1.06 3.26
CA PHE A 161 -6.75 2.03 2.26
C PHE A 161 -6.86 3.48 2.76
N ILE A 162 -7.95 3.82 3.46
CA ILE A 162 -8.14 5.16 4.04
C ILE A 162 -7.10 5.42 5.14
N SER A 163 -6.93 4.48 6.08
CA SER A 163 -5.98 4.62 7.19
C SER A 163 -4.56 4.71 6.68
N ARG A 164 -4.15 3.84 5.76
CA ARG A 164 -2.80 3.80 5.18
C ARG A 164 -2.41 5.08 4.43
N GLY A 165 -3.38 5.91 4.02
CA GLY A 165 -3.10 7.26 3.52
C GLY A 165 -2.19 8.07 4.46
N ARG A 166 -2.25 7.82 5.77
CA ARG A 166 -1.39 8.46 6.79
C ARG A 166 0.09 8.11 6.70
N ALA A 167 0.43 6.95 6.11
CA ALA A 167 1.79 6.44 6.05
C ALA A 167 2.61 7.09 4.93
N PHE A 168 1.95 7.79 4.00
CA PHE A 168 2.58 8.42 2.85
C PHE A 168 2.80 9.92 3.07
N ALA A 169 4.03 10.38 2.85
CA ALA A 169 4.37 11.80 2.99
C ALA A 169 3.77 12.68 1.87
N ASP A 170 3.53 12.12 0.67
CA ASP A 170 2.93 12.86 -0.44
C ASP A 170 1.40 12.81 -0.39
N ARG A 171 0.79 14.00 -0.36
CA ARG A 171 -0.66 14.22 -0.38
C ARG A 171 -1.35 13.52 -1.55
N ARG A 172 -0.67 13.39 -2.70
CA ARG A 172 -1.23 12.73 -3.89
C ARG A 172 -1.43 11.23 -3.69
N GLN A 173 -0.50 10.58 -2.98
CA GLN A 173 -0.58 9.16 -2.66
C GLN A 173 -1.73 8.90 -1.69
N ALA A 174 -1.81 9.70 -0.62
CA ALA A 174 -2.90 9.63 0.33
C ALA A 174 -4.26 9.89 -0.32
N ALA A 175 -4.39 10.95 -1.13
CA ALA A 175 -5.62 11.28 -1.83
C ALA A 175 -6.05 10.17 -2.80
N ALA A 176 -5.10 9.56 -3.53
CA ALA A 176 -5.41 8.44 -4.42
C ALA A 176 -6.00 7.24 -3.66
N LEU A 177 -5.40 6.85 -2.53
CA LEU A 177 -5.90 5.71 -1.73
C LEU A 177 -7.27 5.98 -1.11
N VAL A 178 -7.49 7.17 -0.56
CA VAL A 178 -8.79 7.57 0.00
C VAL A 178 -9.85 7.63 -1.10
N ALA A 179 -9.54 8.20 -2.27
CA ALA A 179 -10.45 8.23 -3.41
C ALA A 179 -10.76 6.82 -3.94
N GLY A 180 -9.76 5.95 -4.03
CA GLY A 180 -9.95 4.55 -4.41
C GLY A 180 -10.83 3.78 -3.43
N ALA A 181 -10.65 4.00 -2.12
CA ALA A 181 -11.50 3.41 -1.09
C ALA A 181 -12.94 3.93 -1.16
N ALA A 182 -13.13 5.24 -1.34
CA ALA A 182 -14.46 5.81 -1.53
C ALA A 182 -15.15 5.24 -2.77
N ALA A 183 -14.43 5.14 -3.90
CA ALA A 183 -14.94 4.50 -5.11
C ALA A 183 -15.28 3.02 -4.87
N ALA A 184 -14.49 2.30 -4.08
CA ALA A 184 -14.76 0.90 -3.74
C ALA A 184 -16.02 0.73 -2.89
N VAL A 185 -16.28 1.64 -1.94
CA VAL A 185 -17.55 1.67 -1.19
C VAL A 185 -18.72 1.91 -2.14
N CYS A 186 -18.62 2.90 -3.03
CA CYS A 186 -19.66 3.17 -4.04
C CYS A 186 -19.95 1.95 -4.91
N VAL A 187 -18.90 1.34 -5.47
CA VAL A 187 -19.01 0.13 -6.29
C VAL A 187 -19.60 -1.04 -5.50
N GLY A 188 -19.26 -1.17 -4.22
CA GLY A 188 -19.85 -2.18 -3.34
C GLY A 188 -21.35 -1.97 -3.13
N VAL A 189 -21.79 -0.74 -2.87
CA VAL A 189 -23.22 -0.42 -2.76
C VAL A 189 -23.95 -0.72 -4.08
N VAL A 190 -23.41 -0.25 -5.21
CA VAL A 190 -23.99 -0.52 -6.54
C VAL A 190 -24.09 -2.03 -6.78
N ARG A 191 -23.09 -2.81 -6.38
CA ARG A 191 -23.11 -4.27 -6.51
C ARG A 191 -24.28 -4.91 -5.77
N TYR A 192 -24.55 -4.48 -4.55
CA TYR A 192 -25.69 -4.97 -3.76
C TYR A 192 -27.03 -4.52 -4.33
N VAL A 193 -27.15 -3.27 -4.76
CA VAL A 193 -28.39 -2.74 -5.34
C VAL A 193 -28.73 -3.43 -6.66
N VAL A 194 -27.76 -3.62 -7.55
CA VAL A 194 -27.97 -4.28 -8.86
C VAL A 194 -28.25 -5.79 -8.72
N SER A 195 -27.77 -6.42 -7.64
CA SER A 195 -28.02 -7.85 -7.40
C SER A 195 -29.34 -8.11 -6.65
N ALA A 196 -30.01 -7.06 -6.18
CA ALA A 196 -31.33 -7.18 -5.57
C ALA A 196 -32.42 -7.35 -6.63
N GLU A 197 -33.60 -7.80 -6.20
CA GLU A 197 -34.74 -7.97 -7.09
C GLU A 197 -35.14 -6.63 -7.74
N PRO A 198 -35.49 -6.61 -9.04
CA PRO A 198 -35.89 -5.39 -9.72
C PRO A 198 -37.01 -4.68 -8.94
N TYR A 199 -36.87 -3.35 -8.76
CA TYR A 199 -37.80 -2.50 -8.01
C TYR A 199 -37.84 -2.69 -6.48
N SER A 200 -36.84 -3.37 -5.88
CA SER A 200 -36.70 -3.39 -4.42
C SER A 200 -36.32 -2.00 -3.86
N GLY A 201 -37.32 -1.26 -3.38
CA GLY A 201 -37.11 0.03 -2.70
C GLY A 201 -36.21 -0.13 -1.46
N THR A 202 -36.27 -1.27 -0.78
CA THR A 202 -35.48 -1.55 0.42
C THR A 202 -33.97 -1.60 0.14
N ALA A 203 -33.54 -2.25 -0.95
CA ALA A 203 -32.12 -2.31 -1.31
C ALA A 203 -31.57 -0.91 -1.66
N LEU A 204 -32.36 -0.10 -2.36
CA LEU A 204 -32.01 1.27 -2.70
C LEU A 204 -31.91 2.16 -1.45
N LEU A 205 -32.87 2.04 -0.52
CA LEU A 205 -32.87 2.78 0.74
C LEU A 205 -31.63 2.46 1.58
N TRP A 206 -31.32 1.17 1.80
CA TRP A 206 -30.12 0.80 2.54
C TRP A 206 -28.83 1.24 1.84
N GLY A 207 -28.77 1.13 0.52
CA GLY A 207 -27.65 1.64 -0.26
C GLY A 207 -27.45 3.15 -0.06
N ALA A 208 -28.54 3.93 -0.12
CA ALA A 208 -28.50 5.37 0.12
C ALA A 208 -28.06 5.71 1.55
N VAL A 209 -28.55 4.97 2.56
CA VAL A 209 -28.15 5.14 3.96
C VAL A 209 -26.66 4.89 4.16
N VAL A 210 -26.11 3.81 3.58
CA VAL A 210 -24.68 3.49 3.68
C VAL A 210 -23.83 4.56 3.03
N LEU A 211 -24.20 5.04 1.83
CA LEU A 211 -23.48 6.11 1.14
C LEU A 211 -23.55 7.44 1.89
N ALA A 212 -24.73 7.79 2.42
CA ALA A 212 -24.92 9.01 3.21
C ALA A 212 -24.10 8.95 4.51
N ALA A 213 -24.10 7.82 5.20
CA ALA A 213 -23.29 7.61 6.40
C ALA A 213 -21.79 7.73 6.10
N PHE A 214 -21.32 7.07 5.03
CA PHE A 214 -19.91 7.14 4.62
C PHE A 214 -19.49 8.57 4.22
N ALA A 215 -20.31 9.25 3.43
CA ALA A 215 -20.07 10.64 3.05
C ALA A 215 -20.09 11.59 4.26
N GLY A 216 -21.02 11.38 5.20
CA GLY A 216 -21.09 12.13 6.45
C GLY A 216 -19.84 11.93 7.32
N LEU A 217 -19.36 10.69 7.47
CA LEU A 217 -18.10 10.40 8.16
C LEU A 217 -16.89 11.04 7.46
N GLY A 218 -16.86 11.01 6.12
CA GLY A 218 -15.82 11.68 5.34
C GLY A 218 -15.83 13.20 5.52
N LEU A 219 -17.02 13.82 5.48
CA LEU A 219 -17.19 15.26 5.63
C LEU A 219 -16.84 15.72 7.05
N THR A 220 -17.30 14.99 8.07
CA THR A 220 -16.95 15.27 9.47
C THR A 220 -15.44 15.15 9.70
N ALA A 221 -14.79 14.11 9.15
CA ALA A 221 -13.34 14.00 9.19
C ALA A 221 -12.66 15.17 8.46
N ALA A 222 -13.13 15.56 7.27
CA ALA A 222 -12.56 16.68 6.52
C ALA A 222 -12.66 18.02 7.26
N LEU A 223 -13.70 18.22 8.07
CA LEU A 223 -13.90 19.42 8.88
C LEU A 223 -13.07 19.39 10.18
N LEU A 224 -13.03 18.23 10.87
CA LEU A 224 -12.42 18.11 12.20
C LEU A 224 -10.91 17.85 12.15
N VAL A 225 -10.41 17.07 11.20
CA VAL A 225 -9.00 16.68 11.13
C VAL A 225 -8.04 17.88 11.01
N PRO A 226 -8.31 18.90 10.17
CA PRO A 226 -7.39 20.03 10.02
C PRO A 226 -7.25 20.91 11.28
N VAL A 227 -8.31 20.99 12.10
CA VAL A 227 -8.37 21.85 13.29
C VAL A 227 -7.98 21.12 14.58
N THR A 228 -7.88 19.79 14.54
CA THR A 228 -7.58 18.98 15.73
C THR A 228 -6.07 18.78 15.90
N ARG A 229 -5.58 18.99 17.13
CA ARG A 229 -4.22 18.60 17.51
C ARG A 229 -4.24 17.14 17.96
N PHE A 230 -3.72 16.25 17.13
CA PHE A 230 -3.65 14.83 17.46
C PHE A 230 -2.64 14.59 18.59
N THR A 231 -3.12 14.06 19.72
CA THR A 231 -2.24 13.56 20.77
C THR A 231 -1.53 12.28 20.30
N PRO A 232 -0.34 11.96 20.84
CA PRO A 232 0.36 10.72 20.50
C PRO A 232 -0.50 9.46 20.69
N LEU A 233 -1.40 9.47 21.68
CA LEU A 233 -2.32 8.36 21.95
C LEU A 233 -3.31 8.13 20.80
N ILE A 234 -3.93 9.19 20.27
CA ILE A 234 -4.87 9.05 19.14
C ILE A 234 -4.16 8.50 17.90
N ARG A 235 -2.93 8.96 17.65
CA ARG A 235 -2.11 8.48 16.54
C ARG A 235 -1.81 6.98 16.68
N MET A 236 -1.43 6.56 17.88
CA MET A 236 -1.17 5.17 18.20
C MET A 236 -2.45 4.32 18.06
N VAL A 237 -3.59 4.77 18.56
CA VAL A 237 -4.87 4.05 18.40
C VAL A 237 -5.23 3.86 16.92
N ALA A 238 -5.03 4.88 16.08
CA ALA A 238 -5.28 4.76 14.64
C ALA A 238 -4.37 3.71 13.98
N GLU A 239 -3.09 3.65 14.37
CA GLU A 239 -2.15 2.62 13.91
C GLU A 239 -2.57 1.22 14.39
N TRP A 240 -3.00 1.07 15.64
CA TRP A 240 -3.50 -0.20 16.16
C TRP A 240 -4.77 -0.67 15.44
N LEU A 241 -5.70 0.24 15.14
CA LEU A 241 -6.90 -0.10 14.38
C LEU A 241 -6.55 -0.59 12.98
N GLU A 242 -5.59 0.04 12.30
CA GLU A 242 -5.09 -0.42 11.00
C GLU A 242 -4.47 -1.83 11.11
N LEU A 243 -3.64 -2.08 12.14
CA LEU A 243 -3.03 -3.39 12.35
C LEU A 243 -4.07 -4.47 12.65
N VAL A 244 -5.05 -4.18 13.52
CA VAL A 244 -6.17 -5.08 13.80
C VAL A 244 -6.95 -5.38 12.53
N ALA A 245 -7.18 -4.38 11.68
CA ALA A 245 -7.84 -4.58 10.40
C ALA A 245 -7.05 -5.49 9.46
N ILE A 246 -5.73 -5.30 9.36
CA ILE A 246 -4.85 -6.17 8.55
C ILE A 246 -4.86 -7.60 9.09
N VAL A 247 -4.72 -7.76 10.40
CA VAL A 247 -4.69 -9.07 11.07
C VAL A 247 -6.04 -9.78 10.96
N ALA A 248 -7.16 -9.07 10.99
CA ALA A 248 -8.50 -9.65 10.82
C ALA A 248 -8.84 -9.99 9.36
N ALA A 249 -8.30 -9.23 8.39
CA ALA A 249 -8.61 -9.41 6.98
C ALA A 249 -8.16 -10.79 6.44
N LEU A 250 -6.95 -11.22 6.80
CA LEU A 250 -6.36 -12.46 6.27
C LEU A 250 -7.10 -13.74 6.75
N PRO A 251 -7.37 -13.94 8.05
CA PRO A 251 -8.17 -15.06 8.53
C PRO A 251 -9.58 -15.04 7.96
N LEU A 252 -10.19 -13.86 7.84
CA LEU A 252 -11.54 -13.74 7.32
C LEU A 252 -11.61 -14.12 5.82
N ALA A 253 -10.61 -13.72 5.02
CA ALA A 253 -10.48 -14.18 3.64
C ALA A 253 -10.25 -15.70 3.55
N ALA A 254 -9.40 -16.27 4.42
CA ALA A 254 -9.16 -17.70 4.48
C ALA A 254 -10.42 -18.51 4.86
N TRP A 255 -11.22 -17.98 5.78
CA TRP A 255 -12.49 -18.58 6.20
C TRP A 255 -13.53 -18.55 5.07
N ILE A 256 -13.73 -17.41 4.41
CA ILE A 256 -14.64 -17.29 3.26
C ILE A 256 -14.20 -18.23 2.11
N GLY A 257 -12.89 -18.38 1.92
CA GLY A 257 -12.32 -19.33 0.96
C GLY A 257 -12.48 -20.81 1.35
N GLY A 258 -13.02 -21.13 2.52
CA GLY A 258 -13.16 -22.52 2.97
C GLY A 258 -11.83 -23.21 3.28
N LEU A 259 -10.75 -22.45 3.51
CA LEU A 259 -9.44 -23.05 3.81
C LEU A 259 -9.49 -23.83 5.13
N PHE A 260 -10.16 -23.29 6.15
CA PHE A 260 -10.30 -23.96 7.45
C PHE A 260 -11.13 -25.24 7.38
N THR A 261 -12.17 -25.27 6.54
CA THR A 261 -12.98 -26.48 6.35
C THR A 261 -12.20 -27.54 5.59
N TRP A 262 -11.41 -27.14 4.59
CA TRP A 262 -10.53 -28.06 3.87
C TRP A 262 -9.44 -28.67 4.76
N VAL A 263 -8.78 -27.87 5.61
CA VAL A 263 -7.77 -28.37 6.56
C VAL A 263 -8.38 -29.36 7.54
N ARG A 264 -9.64 -29.18 7.94
CA ARG A 264 -10.32 -30.09 8.88
C ARG A 264 -10.70 -31.46 8.26
N VAL A 265 -10.84 -31.53 6.94
CA VAL A 265 -11.35 -32.73 6.24
C VAL A 265 -10.21 -33.58 5.65
N ARG A 266 -8.96 -33.08 5.69
CA ARG A 266 -7.75 -33.85 5.40
C ARG A 266 -7.18 -34.48 6.65
#